data_AF-A0A920A3D6-F1
#
_entry.id   AF-A0A920A3D6-F1
#
_cell.length_a   1.000
_cell.length_b   1.000
_cell.length_c   1.000
_cell.angle_alpha   90.00
_cell.angle_beta   90.00
_cell.angle_gamma   90.00
#
_symmetry.space_group_name_H-M   'P 1'
#
loop_
_entity.id
_entity.type
_entity.pdbx_description
1 polymer ?
#
loop_
_entity_poly.entity_id
_entity_poly.type
_entity_poly.pdbx_seq_one_letter_code
_entity_poly.pdbx_strand_id
1 'polypeptide(L)'
;MSTREIIIVYSSIIFAIILDSLLSFKLGSVFFDTNFSYLIFSYWVFAVPEKIRVNQSILIGFLVDFLSNSAIGFHISLYCLFSLIIHAYAYTFRLFSYLQLSIFFGTSAAFISALFYLFHHPLHYSYLDIFIYWITSMILWFPVYFGMRRFRQKFFYA
;
A
#
# COMPACT_ATOMS: atom_id res chain seq x y z
N MET A 1 17.44 10.53 5.54
CA MET A 1 16.37 11.00 4.64
C MET A 1 16.21 12.49 4.89
N SER A 2 16.24 13.32 3.84
CA SER A 2 16.09 14.78 4.03
C SER A 2 14.66 15.10 4.48
N THR A 3 14.45 16.19 5.24
CA THR A 3 13.12 16.60 5.72
C THR A 3 12.12 16.76 4.58
N ARG A 4 12.57 17.28 3.43
CA ARG A 4 11.77 17.41 2.21
C ARG A 4 11.27 16.05 1.68
N GLU A 5 12.13 15.03 1.68
CA GLU A 5 11.80 13.69 1.20
C GLU A 5 10.75 13.03 2.09
N ILE A 6 10.87 13.22 3.41
CA ILE A 6 9.91 12.69 4.39
C ILE A 6 8.53 13.32 4.10
N ILE A 7 8.46 14.65 4.00
CA ILE A 7 7.20 15.36 3.71
C ILE A 7 6.55 14.82 2.42
N ILE A 8 7.34 14.58 1.38
CA ILE A 8 6.85 14.04 0.10
C ILE A 8 6.22 12.66 0.29
N VAL A 9 6.90 11.73 0.97
CA VAL A 9 6.38 10.37 1.21
C VAL A 9 5.08 10.43 2.02
N TYR A 10 5.07 11.11 3.16
CA TYR A 10 3.88 11.20 4.00
C TYR A 10 2.71 11.88 3.28
N SER A 11 2.97 12.94 2.51
CA SER A 11 1.92 13.60 1.70
C SER A 11 1.31 12.68 0.65
N SER A 12 2.12 11.84 -0.01
CA SER A 12 1.63 10.89 -1.01
C SER A 12 0.76 9.79 -0.39
N ILE A 13 1.05 9.39 0.84
CA ILE A 13 0.26 8.40 1.59
C ILE A 13 -1.05 9.02 2.06
N ILE A 14 -1.03 10.26 2.59
CA ILE A 14 -2.25 10.99 2.94
C ILE A 14 -3.15 11.16 1.71
N PHE A 15 -2.56 11.52 0.56
CA PHE A 15 -3.31 11.61 -0.70
C PHE A 15 -3.92 10.26 -1.10
N ALA A 16 -3.20 9.15 -0.91
CA ALA A 16 -3.69 7.81 -1.16
C ALA A 16 -4.91 7.45 -0.29
N ILE A 17 -4.86 7.77 1.00
CA ILE A 17 -5.96 7.52 1.94
C ILE A 17 -7.19 8.37 1.59
N ILE A 18 -6.98 9.64 1.21
CA ILE A 18 -8.07 10.49 0.73
C ILE A 18 -8.68 9.90 -0.54
N LEU A 19 -7.85 9.43 -1.48
CA LEU A 19 -8.33 8.79 -2.70
C LEU A 19 -9.13 7.52 -2.40
N ASP A 20 -8.66 6.66 -1.49
CA ASP A 20 -9.38 5.49 -1.01
C ASP A 20 -10.76 5.91 -0.47
N SER A 21 -10.83 6.90 0.44
CA SER A 21 -12.10 7.38 1.02
C SER A 21 -13.09 7.95 0.00
N LEU A 22 -12.59 8.68 -1.01
CA LEU A 22 -13.41 9.24 -2.08
C LEU A 22 -13.97 8.16 -3.01
N LEU A 23 -13.18 7.13 -3.29
CA LEU A 23 -13.60 6.00 -4.10
C LEU A 23 -14.67 5.18 -3.38
N SER A 24 -14.45 4.85 -2.11
CA SER A 24 -15.44 4.13 -1.29
C SER A 24 -16.77 4.91 -1.21
N PHE A 25 -16.73 6.24 -1.06
CA PHE A 25 -17.94 7.07 -1.09
C PHE A 25 -18.66 7.05 -2.44
N LYS A 26 -17.92 7.17 -3.55
CA LYS A 26 -18.51 7.30 -4.90
C LYS A 26 -19.03 5.99 -5.48
N LEU A 27 -18.35 4.88 -5.21
CA LEU A 27 -18.71 3.56 -5.75
C LEU A 27 -19.86 2.92 -4.98
N GLY A 28 -20.24 3.46 -3.80
CA GLY A 28 -21.46 3.12 -3.07
C GLY A 28 -21.58 1.64 -2.64
N SER A 29 -20.53 0.86 -2.85
CA SER A 29 -20.49 -0.56 -2.60
C SER A 29 -19.28 -0.84 -1.72
N VAL A 30 -19.52 -1.56 -0.63
CA VAL A 30 -18.50 -2.02 0.34
C VAL A 30 -17.40 -2.86 -0.34
N PHE A 31 -17.60 -3.27 -1.59
CA PHE A 31 -16.81 -4.25 -2.33
C PHE A 31 -15.59 -3.69 -3.09
N PHE A 32 -15.36 -2.37 -3.05
CA PHE A 32 -14.24 -1.73 -3.76
C PHE A 32 -13.34 -0.94 -2.82
N ASP A 33 -12.90 -1.57 -1.73
CA ASP A 33 -11.65 -1.12 -1.12
C ASP A 33 -10.52 -1.36 -2.13
N THR A 34 -9.60 -0.43 -2.29
CA THR A 34 -8.51 -0.52 -3.29
C THR A 34 -7.13 -0.46 -2.64
N ASN A 35 -7.07 -0.23 -1.31
CA ASN A 35 -5.89 0.04 -0.49
C ASN A 35 -4.77 0.75 -1.27
N PHE A 36 -5.09 1.88 -1.89
CA PHE A 36 -4.08 2.72 -2.54
C PHE A 36 -2.99 3.13 -1.55
N SER A 37 -3.37 3.35 -0.29
CA SER A 37 -2.44 3.57 0.82
C SER A 37 -1.31 2.54 0.87
N TYR A 38 -1.65 1.25 0.79
CA TYR A 38 -0.66 0.16 0.82
C TYR A 38 0.14 0.05 -0.50
N LEU A 39 -0.49 0.22 -1.65
CA LEU A 39 0.21 0.17 -2.95
C LEU A 39 1.26 1.30 -3.07
N ILE A 40 0.92 2.50 -2.61
CA ILE A 40 1.85 3.63 -2.62
C ILE A 40 2.94 3.43 -1.56
N PHE A 41 2.59 2.94 -0.38
CA PHE A 41 3.56 2.59 0.66
C PHE A 41 4.57 1.54 0.17
N SER A 42 4.10 0.43 -0.39
CA SER A 42 4.96 -0.65 -0.89
C SER A 42 5.85 -0.18 -2.03
N TYR A 43 5.35 0.70 -2.91
CA TYR A 43 6.19 1.38 -3.90
C TYR A 43 7.35 2.14 -3.25
N TRP A 44 7.09 2.94 -2.22
CA TRP A 44 8.14 3.74 -1.56
C TRP A 44 9.20 2.87 -0.87
N VAL A 45 8.77 1.81 -0.18
CA VAL A 45 9.68 0.85 0.46
C VAL A 45 10.56 0.17 -0.60
N PHE A 46 9.97 -0.27 -1.71
CA PHE A 46 10.70 -0.87 -2.83
C PHE A 46 11.65 0.12 -3.53
N ALA A 47 11.19 1.35 -3.73
CA ALA A 47 11.90 2.39 -4.47
C ALA A 47 13.13 2.92 -3.73
N VAL A 48 13.06 3.01 -2.40
CA VAL A 48 14.11 3.62 -1.57
C VAL A 48 14.35 2.81 -0.29
N PRO A 49 14.84 1.55 -0.42
CA PRO A 49 14.97 0.64 0.72
C PRO A 49 15.97 1.16 1.77
N GLU A 50 16.98 1.93 1.37
CA GLU A 50 17.96 2.46 2.33
C GLU A 50 17.37 3.51 3.27
N LYS A 51 16.32 4.24 2.84
CA LYS A 51 15.76 5.37 3.60
C LYS A 51 14.51 4.99 4.40
N ILE A 52 13.66 4.13 3.86
CA ILE A 52 12.39 3.75 4.50
C ILE A 52 12.55 2.37 5.11
N ARG A 53 13.08 2.31 6.34
CA ARG A 53 13.20 1.08 7.12
C ARG A 53 11.92 0.79 7.91
N VAL A 54 11.92 -0.33 8.62
CA VAL A 54 10.85 -0.78 9.52
C VAL A 54 10.29 0.32 10.42
N ASN A 55 11.16 1.17 11.00
CA ASN A 55 10.72 2.26 11.88
C ASN A 55 9.77 3.26 11.19
N GLN A 56 10.01 3.55 9.90
CA GLN A 56 9.14 4.45 9.14
C GLN A 56 7.81 3.76 8.79
N SER A 57 7.84 2.45 8.57
CA SER A 57 6.65 1.63 8.33
C SER A 57 5.70 1.61 9.54
N ILE A 58 6.23 1.67 10.77
CA ILE A 58 5.43 1.78 11.99
C ILE A 58 4.68 3.11 12.03
N LEU A 59 5.36 4.23 11.76
CA LEU A 59 4.75 5.56 11.74
C LEU A 59 3.69 5.69 10.64
N ILE A 60 3.99 5.15 9.46
CA ILE A 60 3.04 5.12 8.34
C ILE A 60 1.82 4.27 8.68
N GLY A 61 2.02 3.07 9.24
CA GLY A 61 0.92 2.21 9.65
C GLY A 61 0.06 2.86 10.73
N PHE A 62 0.66 3.58 11.68
CA PHE A 62 -0.07 4.33 12.70
C PHE A 62 -0.92 5.46 12.09
N LEU A 63 -0.38 6.17 11.11
CA LEU A 63 -1.10 7.20 10.37
C LEU A 63 -2.30 6.61 9.61
N VAL A 64 -2.11 5.45 8.96
CA VAL A 64 -3.18 4.75 8.24
C VAL A 64 -4.26 4.28 9.23
N ASP A 65 -3.88 3.67 10.35
CA ASP A 65 -4.85 3.22 11.37
C ASP A 65 -5.69 4.39 11.89
N PHE A 66 -5.07 5.55 12.14
CA PHE A 66 -5.76 6.75 12.63
C PHE A 66 -6.72 7.35 11.60
N LEU A 67 -6.31 7.47 10.34
CA LEU A 67 -7.13 8.10 9.29
C LEU A 67 -8.23 7.16 8.74
N SER A 68 -7.99 5.85 8.73
CA SER A 68 -8.96 4.85 8.29
C SER A 68 -9.94 4.42 9.38
N ASN A 69 -9.82 4.97 10.60
CA ASN A 69 -10.63 4.63 11.77
C ASN A 69 -10.64 3.12 12.09
N SER A 70 -9.52 2.43 11.85
CA SER A 70 -9.34 1.01 12.15
C SER A 70 -8.70 0.81 13.52
N ALA A 71 -8.75 -0.43 14.04
CA ALA A 71 -8.08 -0.75 15.30
C ALA A 71 -6.58 -0.44 15.23
N ILE A 72 -6.10 0.36 16.18
CA ILE A 72 -4.68 0.75 16.29
C ILE A 72 -3.84 -0.52 16.39
N GLY A 73 -2.92 -0.73 15.45
CA GLY A 73 -2.04 -1.90 15.40
C GLY A 73 -2.29 -2.82 14.20
N PHE A 74 -3.46 -2.75 13.58
CA PHE A 74 -3.78 -3.62 12.45
C PHE A 74 -2.90 -3.31 11.24
N HIS A 75 -2.93 -2.06 10.74
CA HIS A 75 -2.07 -1.69 9.61
C HIS A 75 -0.60 -1.59 10.03
N ILE A 76 -0.30 -1.19 11.27
CA ILE A 76 1.08 -1.16 11.79
C ILE A 76 1.76 -2.53 11.64
N SER A 77 1.12 -3.60 12.11
CA SER A 77 1.72 -4.95 12.10
C SER A 77 1.94 -5.45 10.67
N LEU A 78 0.95 -5.29 9.79
CA LEU A 78 1.02 -5.77 8.40
C LEU A 78 1.99 -4.96 7.56
N TYR A 79 2.02 -3.64 7.70
CA TYR A 79 2.95 -2.78 6.97
C TYR A 79 4.40 -3.02 7.43
N CYS A 80 4.60 -3.27 8.72
CA CYS A 80 5.89 -3.68 9.27
C CYS A 80 6.36 -5.01 8.66
N LEU A 81 5.48 -6.02 8.64
CA LEU A 81 5.77 -7.35 8.08
C LEU A 81 6.15 -7.26 6.60
N PHE A 82 5.32 -6.60 5.77
CA PHE A 82 5.63 -6.50 4.34
C PHE A 82 6.84 -5.62 4.07
N SER A 83 7.08 -4.57 4.88
CA SER A 83 8.30 -3.79 4.79
C SER A 83 9.55 -4.64 5.02
N LEU A 84 9.53 -5.52 6.04
CA LEU A 84 10.63 -6.45 6.30
C LEU A 84 10.90 -7.38 5.10
N ILE A 85 9.84 -7.95 4.51
CA ILE A 85 9.97 -8.83 3.33
C ILE A 85 10.55 -8.06 2.14
N ILE A 86 10.05 -6.86 1.87
CA ILE A 86 10.53 -6.03 0.74
C ILE A 86 11.99 -5.64 0.95
N HIS A 87 12.42 -5.34 2.18
CA HIS A 87 13.83 -5.06 2.49
C HIS A 87 14.72 -6.26 2.31
N ALA A 88 14.32 -7.42 2.83
CA ALA A 88 15.11 -8.64 2.76
C ALA A 88 15.40 -9.04 1.30
N TYR A 89 14.44 -8.81 0.41
CA TYR A 89 14.55 -9.17 -1.01
C TYR A 89 14.66 -7.95 -1.95
N ALA A 90 15.11 -6.79 -1.45
CA ALA A 90 15.11 -5.54 -2.21
C ALA A 90 15.87 -5.62 -3.55
N TYR A 91 16.99 -6.34 -3.59
CA TYR A 91 17.77 -6.54 -4.82
C TYR A 91 17.06 -7.49 -5.80
N THR A 92 16.45 -8.56 -5.30
CA THR A 92 15.71 -9.53 -6.11
C THR A 92 14.50 -8.88 -6.77
N PHE A 93 13.76 -8.05 -6.04
CA PHE A 93 12.61 -7.33 -6.59
C PHE A 93 12.98 -6.38 -7.74
N ARG A 94 14.23 -5.89 -7.82
CA ARG A 94 14.67 -5.03 -8.93
C ARG A 94 14.91 -5.80 -10.22
N LEU A 95 15.11 -7.12 -10.14
CA LEU A 95 15.32 -8.01 -11.29
C LEU A 95 14.01 -8.56 -11.85
N PHE A 96 12.94 -8.55 -11.05
CA PHE A 96 11.64 -9.08 -11.43
C PHE A 96 10.94 -8.23 -12.49
N SER A 97 10.11 -8.90 -13.29
CA SER A 97 9.29 -8.23 -14.30
C SER A 97 8.15 -7.44 -13.65
N TYR A 98 7.64 -6.43 -14.36
CA TYR A 98 6.52 -5.62 -13.88
C TYR A 98 5.27 -6.47 -13.52
N LEU A 99 5.05 -7.58 -14.22
CA LEU A 99 3.99 -8.54 -13.92
C LEU A 99 4.27 -9.33 -12.64
N GLN A 100 5.51 -9.75 -12.40
CA GLN A 100 5.87 -10.43 -11.15
C GLN A 100 5.73 -9.49 -9.94
N LEU A 101 6.11 -8.21 -10.09
CA LEU A 101 5.87 -7.21 -9.06
C LEU A 101 4.37 -7.01 -8.82
N SER A 102 3.56 -6.91 -9.89
CA SER A 102 2.12 -6.70 -9.72
C SER A 102 1.45 -7.89 -9.03
N ILE A 103 1.85 -9.13 -9.35
CA ILE A 103 1.39 -10.33 -8.65
C ILE A 103 1.76 -10.23 -7.16
N PHE A 104 3.01 -9.93 -6.83
CA PHE A 104 3.45 -9.87 -5.44
C PHE A 104 2.74 -8.77 -4.64
N PHE A 105 2.80 -7.52 -5.13
CA PHE A 105 2.21 -6.38 -4.42
C PHE A 105 0.68 -6.45 -4.40
N GLY A 106 0.05 -6.87 -5.50
CA GLY A 106 -1.40 -7.11 -5.55
C GLY A 106 -1.85 -8.20 -4.60
N THR A 107 -1.10 -9.31 -4.49
CA THR A 107 -1.39 -10.39 -3.53
C THR A 107 -1.23 -9.91 -2.10
N SER A 108 -0.18 -9.15 -1.79
CA SER A 108 0.00 -8.59 -0.44
C SER A 108 -1.09 -7.58 -0.05
N ALA A 109 -1.55 -6.76 -0.99
CA ALA A 109 -2.69 -5.86 -0.77
C ALA A 109 -3.97 -6.66 -0.49
N ALA A 110 -4.22 -7.72 -1.27
CA ALA A 110 -5.38 -8.58 -1.09
C ALA A 110 -5.35 -9.34 0.23
N PHE A 111 -4.17 -9.77 0.66
CA PHE A 111 -3.98 -10.40 1.96
C PHE A 111 -4.31 -9.45 3.11
N ILE A 112 -3.91 -8.18 3.03
CA ILE A 112 -4.24 -7.15 4.04
C ILE A 112 -5.75 -6.96 4.11
N SER A 113 -6.43 -6.77 2.97
CA SER A 113 -7.89 -6.66 2.93
C SER A 113 -8.59 -7.91 3.46
N ALA A 114 -8.12 -9.10 3.07
CA ALA A 114 -8.71 -10.35 3.53
C ALA A 114 -8.65 -10.46 5.05
N LEU A 115 -7.51 -10.13 5.67
CA LEU A 115 -7.41 -10.08 7.12
C LEU A 115 -8.33 -9.00 7.72
N PHE A 116 -8.42 -7.83 7.07
CA PHE A 116 -9.27 -6.73 7.57
C PHE A 116 -10.74 -7.16 7.64
N TYR A 117 -11.26 -7.73 6.56
CA TYR A 117 -12.64 -8.26 6.50
C TYR A 117 -12.85 -9.44 7.44
N LEU A 118 -11.87 -10.33 7.57
CA LEU A 118 -11.96 -11.49 8.48
C LEU A 118 -12.15 -11.06 9.93
N PHE A 119 -11.43 -10.03 10.39
CA PHE A 119 -11.51 -9.56 11.76
C PHE A 119 -12.68 -8.60 12.02
N HIS A 120 -13.00 -7.70 11.08
CA HIS A 120 -14.00 -6.64 11.31
C HIS A 120 -15.40 -7.01 10.82
N HIS A 121 -15.51 -7.82 9.76
CA HIS A 121 -16.79 -8.14 9.11
C HIS A 121 -16.89 -9.63 8.70
N PRO A 122 -16.75 -10.58 9.64
CA PRO A 122 -16.71 -12.01 9.31
C PRO A 122 -17.99 -12.52 8.63
N LEU A 123 -19.16 -11.94 8.95
CA LEU A 123 -20.45 -12.32 8.35
C LEU A 123 -20.62 -11.85 6.90
N HIS A 124 -19.83 -10.88 6.45
CA HIS A 124 -19.84 -10.34 5.09
C HIS A 124 -18.61 -10.78 4.28
N TYR A 125 -17.87 -11.77 4.77
CA TYR A 125 -16.67 -12.26 4.12
C TYR A 125 -17.03 -13.14 2.92
N SER A 126 -16.81 -12.61 1.71
CA SER A 126 -17.00 -13.33 0.44
C SER A 126 -15.65 -13.59 -0.23
N TYR A 127 -15.41 -14.85 -0.57
CA TYR A 127 -14.20 -15.25 -1.29
C TYR A 127 -14.13 -14.64 -2.70
N LEU A 128 -15.28 -14.44 -3.35
CA LEU A 128 -15.34 -13.81 -4.66
C LEU A 128 -14.89 -12.35 -4.61
N ASP A 129 -15.25 -11.63 -3.54
CA ASP A 129 -14.93 -10.22 -3.40
C ASP A 129 -13.42 -10.03 -3.21
N ILE A 130 -12.79 -10.92 -2.43
CA ILE A 130 -11.33 -10.92 -2.25
C ILE A 130 -10.61 -11.29 -3.55
N PHE A 131 -11.18 -12.21 -4.34
CA PHE A 131 -10.61 -12.56 -5.65
C PHE A 131 -10.70 -11.39 -6.63
N ILE A 132 -11.84 -10.68 -6.66
CA ILE A 132 -11.99 -9.46 -7.47
C ILE A 132 -11.01 -8.39 -6.99
N TYR A 133 -10.91 -8.18 -5.67
CA TYR A 133 -9.95 -7.27 -5.05
C TYR A 133 -8.50 -7.60 -5.45
N TRP A 134 -8.15 -8.88 -5.50
CA TRP A 134 -6.83 -9.32 -5.92
C TRP A 134 -6.52 -8.91 -7.36
N ILE A 135 -7.44 -9.17 -8.29
CA ILE A 135 -7.30 -8.78 -9.70
C ILE A 135 -7.21 -7.26 -9.83
N THR A 136 -8.09 -6.51 -9.16
CA THR A 136 -8.10 -5.05 -9.22
C THR A 136 -6.80 -4.48 -8.68
N SER A 137 -6.28 -4.99 -7.56
CA SER A 137 -5.00 -4.58 -6.98
C SER A 137 -3.82 -4.84 -7.92
N MET A 138 -3.81 -5.98 -8.63
CA MET A 138 -2.79 -6.27 -9.63
C MET A 138 -2.81 -5.29 -10.80
N ILE A 139 -4.01 -4.91 -11.26
CA ILE A 139 -4.18 -3.92 -12.33
C ILE A 139 -3.78 -2.53 -11.84
N LEU A 140 -4.20 -2.14 -10.63
CA LEU A 140 -3.90 -0.86 -10.00
C LEU A 140 -2.42 -0.65 -9.69
N TRP A 141 -1.65 -1.72 -9.52
CA TRP A 141 -0.20 -1.60 -9.34
C TRP A 141 0.49 -0.91 -10.52
N PHE A 142 0.06 -1.16 -11.76
CA PHE A 142 0.67 -0.55 -12.95
C PHE A 142 0.63 0.99 -12.94
N PRO A 143 -0.56 1.64 -12.85
CA PRO A 143 -0.63 3.09 -12.80
C PRO A 143 0.06 3.67 -11.56
N VAL A 144 -0.02 3.01 -10.40
CA VAL A 144 0.70 3.45 -9.18
C VAL A 144 2.21 3.44 -9.41
N TYR A 145 2.75 2.34 -9.97
CA TYR A 145 4.17 2.20 -10.24
C TYR A 145 4.69 3.26 -11.20
N PHE A 146 4.02 3.45 -12.35
CA PHE A 146 4.45 4.45 -13.33
C PHE A 146 4.25 5.89 -12.84
N GLY A 147 3.14 6.16 -12.15
CA GLY A 147 2.83 7.48 -11.58
C GLY A 147 3.85 7.88 -10.53
N MET A 148 4.10 7.00 -9.55
CA MET A 148 5.06 7.26 -8.48
C MET A 148 6.50 7.28 -8.99
N ARG A 149 6.84 6.50 -10.03
CA ARG A 149 8.16 6.60 -10.69
C ARG A 149 8.41 7.98 -11.28
N ARG A 150 7.44 8.55 -11.99
CA ARG A 150 7.55 9.92 -12.53
C ARG A 150 7.63 10.95 -11.41
N PHE A 151 6.81 10.79 -10.37
CA PHE A 151 6.80 11.68 -9.20
C PHE A 151 8.15 11.67 -8.48
N ARG A 152 8.72 10.49 -8.20
CA ARG A 152 10.06 10.34 -7.62
C ARG A 152 11.13 11.02 -8.48
N GLN A 153 11.12 10.78 -9.80
CA GLN A 153 12.10 11.40 -10.70
C GLN A 153 12.07 12.92 -10.65
N LYS A 154 10.86 13.51 -10.60
CA LYS A 154 10.68 14.96 -10.59
C LYS A 154 10.99 15.63 -9.25
N PHE A 155 10.74 14.97 -8.12
CA PHE A 155 10.81 15.61 -6.81
C PHE A 155 11.99 15.16 -5.93
N PHE A 156 12.60 14.00 -6.19
CA PHE A 156 13.78 13.54 -5.44
C PHE A 156 15.11 13.89 -6.11
N TYR A 157 15.15 14.03 -7.44
CA TYR A 157 16.38 14.35 -8.19
C TYR A 157 16.41 15.80 -8.72
N ALA A 158 15.42 16.62 -8.36
CA ALA A 158 15.36 18.05 -8.64
C ALA A 158 15.47 18.86 -7.34
#